data_AF-B9TML6-F1
#
_entry.id   AF-B9TML6-F1
#
_cell.length_a   1.000
_cell.length_b   1.000
_cell.length_c   1.000
_cell.angle_alpha   90.00
_cell.angle_beta   90.00
_cell.angle_gamma   90.00
#
_symmetry.space_group_name_H-M   'P 1'
#
loop_
_entity.id
_entity.type
_entity.pdbx_description
1 polymer ?
#
loop_
_entity_poly.entity_id
_entity_poly.type
_entity_poly.pdbx_seq_one_letter_code
_entity_poly.pdbx_strand_id
1 'polypeptide(L)'
;MNRIVQDNAYQQLDYFFKKLATEKEGIVMDGTSPFKSGDKFLPGKVAAGLGHVLLNTPKDDPSLPQKLKDYRDIADMTVGMDNHTWGIYYYIGTLVKLKQAGLLERAVSPVTLEKLRKQLDWRTFVTPQWDLINLPTNYYGVAFSIARLRMMMGWEDDSAGKVLLEKMLTHYKKYSGQFGFSDETDGEGRFDRYSILLIAEICERFLETGLQPTDELKGLLRKAADIALNVANTAGDGFSFGRSLGPYGETALVEILSVSAYLNVLTPEEKQYAYAFSSRVAARYMDF
;
A
#
# COMPACT_ATOMS: atom_id res chain seq x y z
N MET A 1 5.21 2.63 -19.16
CA MET A 1 4.54 2.05 -17.98
C MET A 1 3.24 1.30 -18.31
N ASN A 2 2.20 1.93 -18.86
CA ASN A 2 0.88 1.29 -19.03
C ASN A 2 0.92 -0.06 -19.77
N ARG A 3 1.63 -0.18 -20.89
CA ARG A 3 1.79 -1.46 -21.60
C ARG A 3 2.42 -2.54 -20.72
N ILE A 4 3.47 -2.23 -19.97
CA ILE A 4 4.12 -3.18 -19.04
C ILE A 4 3.10 -3.69 -18.00
N VAL A 5 2.27 -2.80 -17.45
CA VAL A 5 1.26 -3.19 -16.45
C VAL A 5 0.15 -4.03 -17.07
N GLN A 6 -0.44 -3.55 -18.18
CA GLN A 6 -1.61 -4.18 -18.80
C GLN A 6 -1.24 -5.49 -19.50
N ASP A 7 -0.13 -5.49 -20.23
CA ASP A 7 0.28 -6.58 -21.11
C ASP A 7 1.11 -7.64 -20.38
N ASN A 8 1.77 -7.31 -19.26
CA ASN A 8 2.62 -8.25 -18.52
C ASN A 8 2.11 -8.49 -17.09
N ALA A 9 2.08 -7.45 -16.25
CA ALA A 9 1.81 -7.59 -14.82
C ALA A 9 0.42 -8.22 -14.57
N TYR A 10 -0.62 -7.77 -15.29
CA TYR A 10 -1.95 -8.34 -15.15
C TYR A 10 -2.09 -9.76 -15.69
N GLN A 11 -1.28 -10.17 -16.68
CA GLN A 11 -1.25 -11.56 -17.12
C GLN A 11 -0.65 -12.48 -16.04
N GLN A 12 0.46 -12.07 -15.43
CA GLN A 12 1.06 -12.81 -14.31
C GLN A 12 0.10 -12.88 -13.12
N LEU A 13 -0.59 -11.77 -12.82
CA LEU A 13 -1.55 -11.72 -11.73
C LEU A 13 -2.76 -12.62 -11.96
N ASP A 14 -3.29 -12.68 -13.19
CA ASP A 14 -4.36 -13.60 -13.57
C ASP A 14 -3.91 -15.07 -13.51
N TYR A 15 -2.65 -15.36 -13.88
CA TYR A 15 -2.04 -16.68 -13.67
C TYR A 15 -2.02 -17.06 -12.19
N PHE A 16 -1.49 -16.20 -11.31
CA PHE A 16 -1.43 -16.47 -9.88
C PHE A 16 -2.82 -16.55 -9.24
N PHE A 17 -3.79 -15.77 -9.72
CA PHE A 17 -5.18 -15.85 -9.31
C PHE A 17 -5.74 -17.25 -9.60
N LYS A 18 -5.64 -17.72 -10.85
CA LYS A 18 -6.14 -19.04 -11.26
C LYS A 18 -5.43 -20.18 -10.54
N LYS A 19 -4.11 -20.06 -10.38
CA LYS A 19 -3.30 -21.04 -9.64
C LYS A 19 -3.75 -21.15 -8.20
N LEU A 20 -3.91 -20.02 -7.50
CA LEU A 20 -4.35 -20.01 -6.10
C LEU A 20 -5.81 -20.48 -5.95
N ALA A 21 -6.70 -20.09 -6.86
CA ALA A 21 -8.09 -20.58 -6.85
C ALA A 21 -8.18 -22.11 -7.00
N THR A 22 -7.28 -22.70 -7.79
CA THR A 22 -7.22 -24.14 -8.05
C THR A 22 -6.53 -24.91 -6.93
N GLU A 23 -5.32 -24.48 -6.53
CA GLU A 23 -4.45 -25.23 -5.63
C GLU A 23 -4.68 -24.89 -4.14
N LYS A 24 -5.31 -23.74 -3.85
CA LYS A 24 -5.64 -23.27 -2.49
C LYS A 24 -4.40 -23.27 -1.58
N GLU A 25 -4.54 -23.70 -0.33
CA GLU A 25 -3.43 -23.81 0.64
C GLU A 25 -2.31 -24.76 0.18
N GLY A 26 -2.60 -25.64 -0.79
CA GLY A 26 -1.64 -26.56 -1.39
C GLY A 26 -0.74 -25.94 -2.45
N ILE A 27 -0.89 -24.64 -2.75
CA ILE A 27 -0.08 -23.95 -3.76
C ILE A 27 1.42 -24.05 -3.45
N VAL A 28 2.19 -24.32 -4.50
CA VAL A 28 3.67 -24.28 -4.47
C VAL A 28 4.17 -23.27 -5.49
N MET A 29 5.09 -22.40 -5.07
CA MET A 29 5.76 -21.40 -5.91
C MET A 29 7.27 -21.54 -5.72
N ASP A 30 8.01 -21.81 -6.80
CA ASP A 30 9.47 -22.00 -6.79
C ASP A 30 9.96 -22.98 -5.72
N GLY A 31 9.22 -24.10 -5.56
CA GLY A 31 9.52 -25.13 -4.58
C GLY A 31 9.15 -24.78 -3.13
N THR A 32 8.55 -23.62 -2.89
CA THR A 32 8.14 -23.15 -1.56
C THR A 32 6.62 -23.22 -1.38
N SER A 33 6.16 -23.46 -0.14
CA SER A 33 4.75 -23.39 0.24
C SER A 33 4.46 -22.03 0.89
N PRO A 34 3.87 -21.05 0.18
CA PRO A 34 3.73 -19.68 0.67
C PRO A 34 2.94 -19.58 1.98
N PHE A 35 1.89 -20.39 2.13
CA PHE A 35 1.07 -20.46 3.35
C PHE A 35 1.80 -21.02 4.58
N LYS A 36 3.00 -21.58 4.42
CA LYS A 36 3.85 -22.07 5.51
C LYS A 36 5.05 -21.18 5.80
N SER A 37 5.14 -20.02 5.14
CA SER A 37 6.30 -19.11 5.25
C SER A 37 6.33 -18.30 6.55
N GLY A 38 5.22 -18.23 7.30
CA GLY A 38 5.09 -17.36 8.48
C GLY A 38 4.95 -15.87 8.14
N ASP A 39 4.60 -15.52 6.90
CA ASP A 39 4.35 -14.14 6.49
C ASP A 39 3.11 -13.55 7.20
N LYS A 40 3.36 -12.63 8.12
CA LYS A 40 2.36 -11.95 8.96
C LYS A 40 1.41 -11.02 8.19
N PHE A 41 1.66 -10.80 6.89
CA PHE A 41 0.88 -9.91 6.03
C PHE A 41 0.18 -10.65 4.89
N LEU A 42 0.30 -11.98 4.85
CA LEU A 42 -0.11 -12.80 3.71
C LEU A 42 -1.57 -12.58 3.32
N PRO A 43 -2.56 -12.60 4.24
CA PRO A 43 -3.96 -12.39 3.86
C PRO A 43 -4.19 -11.04 3.18
N GLY A 44 -3.58 -9.98 3.70
CA GLY A 44 -3.65 -8.64 3.10
C GLY A 44 -3.02 -8.56 1.71
N LYS A 45 -1.86 -9.21 1.50
CA LYS A 45 -1.18 -9.26 0.20
C LYS A 45 -2.00 -10.04 -0.83
N VAL A 46 -2.58 -11.18 -0.43
CA VAL A 46 -3.47 -11.99 -1.28
C VAL A 46 -4.71 -11.18 -1.66
N ALA A 47 -5.36 -10.51 -0.69
CA ALA A 47 -6.50 -9.65 -0.97
C ALA A 47 -6.13 -8.54 -1.97
N ALA A 48 -5.06 -7.79 -1.72
CA ALA A 48 -4.64 -6.69 -2.59
C ALA A 48 -4.27 -7.16 -4.00
N GLY A 49 -3.41 -8.17 -4.11
CA GLY A 49 -3.00 -8.72 -5.39
C GLY A 49 -4.19 -9.26 -6.19
N LEU A 50 -4.99 -10.14 -5.60
CA LEU A 50 -6.10 -10.76 -6.33
C LEU A 50 -7.28 -9.82 -6.56
N GLY A 51 -7.47 -8.83 -5.68
CA GLY A 51 -8.47 -7.78 -5.83
C GLY A 51 -8.24 -6.93 -7.07
N HIS A 52 -6.97 -6.69 -7.43
CA HIS A 52 -6.61 -6.01 -8.69
C HIS A 52 -7.11 -6.74 -9.94
N VAL A 53 -7.18 -8.09 -9.93
CA VAL A 53 -7.74 -8.86 -11.05
C VAL A 53 -9.22 -8.54 -11.22
N LEU A 54 -9.97 -8.51 -10.12
CA LEU A 54 -11.40 -8.20 -10.15
C LEU A 54 -11.66 -6.77 -10.61
N LEU A 55 -10.90 -5.82 -10.08
CA LEU A 55 -11.06 -4.39 -10.36
C LEU A 55 -10.72 -4.03 -11.81
N ASN A 56 -9.88 -4.82 -12.49
CA ASN A 56 -9.50 -4.62 -13.89
C ASN A 56 -10.22 -5.57 -14.86
N THR A 57 -11.09 -6.46 -14.38
CA THR A 57 -11.92 -7.28 -15.26
C THR A 57 -13.14 -6.46 -15.70
N PRO A 58 -13.46 -6.37 -17.02
CA PRO A 58 -14.64 -5.65 -17.50
C PRO A 58 -15.94 -6.16 -16.86
N LYS A 59 -16.92 -5.27 -16.68
CA LYS A 59 -18.19 -5.61 -15.98
C LYS A 59 -19.03 -6.65 -16.74
N ASP A 60 -18.90 -6.68 -18.06
CA ASP A 60 -19.56 -7.57 -19.00
C ASP A 60 -18.71 -8.80 -19.36
N ASP A 61 -17.52 -8.95 -18.76
CA ASP A 61 -16.67 -10.11 -18.99
C ASP A 61 -17.36 -11.39 -18.46
N PRO A 62 -17.53 -12.43 -19.29
CA PRO A 62 -18.23 -13.66 -18.91
C PRO A 62 -17.50 -14.46 -17.82
N SER A 63 -16.20 -14.23 -17.60
CA SER A 63 -15.41 -14.86 -16.53
C SER A 63 -15.59 -14.17 -15.17
N LEU A 64 -16.06 -12.92 -15.12
CA LEU A 64 -16.18 -12.13 -13.90
C LEU A 64 -17.00 -12.84 -12.80
N PRO A 65 -18.16 -13.48 -13.08
CA PRO A 65 -18.90 -14.22 -12.06
C PRO A 65 -18.07 -15.33 -11.40
N GLN A 66 -17.29 -16.07 -12.18
CA GLN A 66 -16.43 -17.13 -11.64
C GLN A 66 -15.28 -16.53 -10.83
N LYS A 67 -14.60 -15.49 -11.34
CA LYS A 67 -13.53 -14.81 -10.59
C LYS A 67 -14.03 -14.27 -9.24
N LEU A 68 -15.24 -13.71 -9.19
CA LEU A 68 -15.82 -13.24 -7.93
C LEU A 68 -16.07 -14.39 -6.93
N LYS A 69 -16.52 -15.55 -7.43
CA LYS A 69 -16.68 -16.75 -6.60
C LYS A 69 -15.33 -17.26 -6.10
N ASP A 70 -14.32 -17.34 -6.96
CA ASP A 70 -12.99 -17.82 -6.59
C ASP A 70 -12.34 -16.88 -5.56
N TYR A 71 -12.47 -15.57 -5.73
CA TYR A 71 -11.99 -14.59 -4.75
C TYR A 71 -12.71 -14.76 -3.41
N ARG A 72 -14.02 -15.02 -3.41
CA ARG A 72 -14.79 -15.30 -2.19
C ARG A 72 -14.26 -16.54 -1.47
N ASP A 73 -14.04 -17.63 -2.20
CA ASP A 73 -13.52 -18.88 -1.65
C ASP A 73 -12.12 -18.67 -1.03
N ILE A 74 -11.27 -17.84 -1.66
CA ILE A 74 -9.95 -17.46 -1.15
C ILE A 74 -10.04 -16.56 0.09
N ALA A 75 -10.99 -15.61 0.11
CA ALA A 75 -11.23 -14.76 1.27
C ALA A 75 -11.71 -15.59 2.48
N ASP A 76 -12.63 -16.52 2.26
CA ASP A 76 -13.13 -17.44 3.28
C ASP A 76 -12.02 -18.36 3.83
N MET A 77 -11.09 -18.78 2.97
CA MET A 77 -9.91 -19.58 3.36
C MET A 77 -8.91 -18.78 4.20
N THR A 78 -8.65 -17.52 3.84
CA THR A 78 -7.57 -16.71 4.43
C THR A 78 -7.99 -15.91 5.67
N VAL A 79 -9.29 -15.71 5.91
CA VAL A 79 -9.79 -14.88 7.03
C VAL A 79 -9.43 -15.42 8.42
N GLY A 80 -9.11 -16.71 8.53
CA GLY A 80 -8.69 -17.32 9.79
C GLY A 80 -7.21 -17.14 10.12
N MET A 81 -6.41 -16.62 9.18
CA MET A 81 -4.95 -16.52 9.31
C MET A 81 -4.54 -15.22 10.01
N ASP A 82 -3.35 -15.23 10.61
CA ASP A 82 -2.75 -14.03 11.19
C ASP A 82 -2.53 -12.96 10.12
N ASN A 83 -3.05 -11.76 10.37
CA ASN A 83 -2.91 -10.62 9.48
C ASN A 83 -2.63 -9.37 10.32
N HIS A 84 -1.38 -8.91 10.29
CA HIS A 84 -0.90 -7.84 11.14
C HIS A 84 -0.66 -6.57 10.34
N THR A 85 -0.78 -5.44 11.02
CA THR A 85 -0.25 -4.14 10.58
C THR A 85 -0.52 -3.76 9.11
N TRP A 86 0.49 -3.84 8.24
CA TRP A 86 0.36 -3.56 6.81
C TRP A 86 -0.59 -4.52 6.10
N GLY A 87 -0.62 -5.78 6.53
CA GLY A 87 -1.61 -6.75 6.05
C GLY A 87 -3.05 -6.33 6.35
N ILE A 88 -3.29 -5.68 7.50
CA ILE A 88 -4.61 -5.10 7.80
C ILE A 88 -4.94 -3.98 6.81
N TYR A 89 -3.98 -3.06 6.62
CA TYR A 89 -4.12 -1.94 5.68
C TYR A 89 -4.40 -2.42 4.24
N TYR A 90 -3.62 -3.37 3.72
CA TYR A 90 -3.80 -3.91 2.37
C TYR A 90 -5.18 -4.56 2.18
N TYR A 91 -5.64 -5.31 3.18
CA TYR A 91 -6.93 -5.98 3.10
C TYR A 91 -8.07 -4.95 3.07
N ILE A 92 -8.13 -4.03 4.02
CA ILE A 92 -9.23 -3.08 4.08
C ILE A 92 -9.23 -2.09 2.91
N GLY A 93 -8.05 -1.69 2.42
CA GLY A 93 -7.92 -0.89 1.20
C GLY A 93 -8.55 -1.61 0.00
N THR A 94 -8.35 -2.93 -0.10
CA THR A 94 -8.99 -3.75 -1.14
C THR A 94 -10.50 -3.79 -0.98
N LEU A 95 -11.02 -3.97 0.24
CA LEU A 95 -12.46 -3.99 0.49
C LEU A 95 -13.13 -2.67 0.08
N VAL A 96 -12.49 -1.53 0.40
CA VAL A 96 -12.97 -0.20 0.00
C VAL A 96 -13.02 -0.08 -1.53
N LYS A 97 -11.96 -0.49 -2.23
CA LYS A 97 -11.91 -0.45 -3.71
C LYS A 97 -13.01 -1.34 -4.33
N LEU A 98 -13.20 -2.56 -3.80
CA LEU A 98 -14.28 -3.46 -4.23
C LEU A 98 -15.68 -2.88 -3.93
N LYS A 99 -15.85 -2.20 -2.79
CA LYS A 99 -17.11 -1.51 -2.44
C LYS A 99 -17.41 -0.39 -3.42
N GLN A 100 -16.44 0.47 -3.70
CA GLN A 100 -16.56 1.57 -4.66
C GLN A 100 -16.87 1.08 -6.08
N ALA A 101 -16.33 -0.09 -6.47
CA ALA A 101 -16.64 -0.73 -7.74
C ALA A 101 -18.01 -1.44 -7.79
N GLY A 102 -18.73 -1.56 -6.66
CA GLY A 102 -19.98 -2.31 -6.57
C GLY A 102 -19.80 -3.84 -6.62
N LEU A 103 -18.61 -4.33 -6.26
CA LEU A 103 -18.25 -5.75 -6.34
C LEU A 103 -18.19 -6.46 -4.97
N LEU A 104 -18.08 -5.71 -3.88
CA LEU A 104 -17.80 -6.24 -2.54
C LEU A 104 -18.72 -7.40 -2.11
N GLU A 105 -20.03 -7.23 -2.18
CA GLU A 105 -21.00 -8.24 -1.71
C GLU A 105 -20.96 -9.54 -2.53
N ARG A 106 -20.50 -9.46 -3.78
CA ARG A 106 -20.28 -10.62 -4.65
C ARG A 106 -18.92 -11.26 -4.38
N ALA A 107 -17.91 -10.45 -4.08
CA ALA A 107 -16.54 -10.89 -3.84
C ALA A 107 -16.30 -11.47 -2.43
N VAL A 108 -17.06 -11.06 -1.41
CA VAL A 108 -16.83 -11.48 -0.02
C VAL A 108 -18.13 -11.92 0.61
N SER A 109 -18.13 -13.08 1.30
CA SER A 109 -19.33 -13.57 1.98
C SER A 109 -19.69 -12.69 3.18
N PRO A 110 -20.98 -12.55 3.55
CA PRO A 110 -21.36 -11.75 4.72
C PRO A 110 -20.69 -12.21 6.02
N VAL A 111 -20.55 -13.52 6.21
CA VAL A 111 -19.88 -14.11 7.39
C VAL A 111 -18.40 -13.72 7.43
N THR A 112 -17.71 -13.77 6.30
CA THR A 112 -16.30 -13.36 6.21
C THR A 112 -16.15 -11.85 6.39
N LEU A 113 -17.06 -11.04 5.84
CA LEU A 113 -17.04 -9.59 6.02
C LEU A 113 -17.21 -9.20 7.50
N GLU A 114 -18.07 -9.89 8.25
CA GLU A 114 -18.23 -9.67 9.69
C GLU A 114 -16.97 -10.05 10.50
N LYS A 115 -16.25 -11.09 10.10
CA LYS A 115 -14.94 -11.43 10.70
C LYS A 115 -13.91 -10.35 10.40
N LEU A 116 -13.79 -9.96 9.13
CA LEU A 116 -12.86 -8.93 8.67
C LEU A 116 -13.13 -7.59 9.35
N ARG A 117 -14.40 -7.21 9.57
CA ARG A 117 -14.76 -6.00 10.30
C ARG A 117 -14.14 -5.93 11.70
N LYS A 118 -13.98 -7.07 12.38
CA LYS A 118 -13.37 -7.17 13.71
C LYS A 118 -11.84 -7.24 13.65
N GLN A 119 -11.30 -7.95 12.66
CA GLN A 119 -9.86 -8.17 12.53
C GLN A 119 -9.10 -6.97 11.95
N LEU A 120 -9.73 -6.25 11.02
CA LEU A 120 -9.10 -5.15 10.30
C LEU A 120 -9.20 -3.84 11.10
N ASP A 121 -8.66 -3.83 12.31
CA ASP A 121 -8.85 -2.76 13.30
C ASP A 121 -7.52 -2.05 13.67
N TRP A 122 -7.52 -0.72 13.57
CA TRP A 122 -6.39 0.13 13.92
C TRP A 122 -6.12 0.16 15.43
N ARG A 123 -7.09 -0.24 16.27
CA ARG A 123 -6.93 -0.27 17.73
C ARG A 123 -5.85 -1.25 18.19
N THR A 124 -5.45 -2.19 17.33
CA THR A 124 -4.33 -3.10 17.59
C THR A 124 -2.97 -2.41 17.61
N PHE A 125 -2.89 -1.16 17.13
CA PHE A 125 -1.65 -0.40 17.02
C PHE A 125 -1.40 0.50 18.23
N VAL A 126 -2.45 0.89 18.95
CA VAL A 126 -2.37 1.95 19.96
C VAL A 126 -3.07 1.60 21.27
N THR A 127 -2.60 2.16 22.37
CA THR A 127 -3.26 2.14 23.68
C THR A 127 -4.54 3.00 23.66
N PRO A 128 -5.40 2.91 24.70
CA PRO A 128 -6.53 3.85 24.84
C PRO A 128 -6.12 5.33 24.92
N GLN A 129 -4.85 5.61 25.27
CA GLN A 129 -4.24 6.94 25.28
C GLN A 129 -3.63 7.33 23.92
N TRP A 130 -3.85 6.51 22.89
CA TRP A 130 -3.37 6.71 21.53
C TRP A 130 -1.85 6.60 21.38
N ASP A 131 -1.18 5.87 22.26
CA ASP A 131 0.26 5.63 22.16
C ASP A 131 0.55 4.31 21.46
N LEU A 132 1.56 4.26 20.59
CA LEU A 132 1.89 3.04 19.85
C LEU A 132 2.36 1.89 20.77
N ILE A 133 1.85 0.69 20.52
CA ILE A 133 2.15 -0.51 21.29
C ILE A 133 3.34 -1.23 20.66
N ASN A 134 4.56 -1.00 21.16
CA ASN A 134 5.79 -1.64 20.68
C ASN A 134 6.01 -1.49 19.16
N LEU A 135 5.60 -0.36 18.58
CA LEU A 135 5.69 -0.06 17.16
C LEU A 135 6.44 1.28 16.93
N PRO A 136 7.23 1.42 15.85
CA PRO A 136 7.84 2.69 15.47
C PRO A 136 6.80 3.73 15.03
N THR A 137 7.16 5.01 15.05
CA THR A 137 6.19 6.12 14.92
C THR A 137 5.49 6.22 13.57
N ASN A 138 6.04 5.64 12.51
CA ASN A 138 5.37 5.53 11.21
C ASN A 138 4.07 4.72 11.27
N TYR A 139 3.89 3.87 12.28
CA TYR A 139 2.66 3.10 12.46
C TYR A 139 1.46 3.98 12.84
N TYR A 140 1.65 5.23 13.26
CA TYR A 140 0.55 6.18 13.32
C TYR A 140 -0.08 6.43 11.94
N GLY A 141 0.74 6.53 10.89
CA GLY A 141 0.27 6.69 9.51
C GLY A 141 -0.51 5.47 9.02
N VAL A 142 -0.05 4.26 9.37
CA VAL A 142 -0.75 3.00 9.04
C VAL A 142 -2.10 2.92 9.78
N ALA A 143 -2.11 3.21 11.09
CA ALA A 143 -3.31 3.22 11.90
C ALA A 143 -4.33 4.27 11.40
N PHE A 144 -3.85 5.48 11.08
CA PHE A 144 -4.66 6.54 10.44
C PHE A 144 -5.33 6.04 9.17
N SER A 145 -4.56 5.39 8.29
CA SER A 145 -5.06 4.87 7.02
C SER A 145 -6.16 3.84 7.23
N ILE A 146 -5.96 2.91 8.17
CA ILE A 146 -6.95 1.90 8.51
C ILE A 146 -8.22 2.56 9.09
N ALA A 147 -8.10 3.51 10.01
CA ALA A 147 -9.25 4.24 10.56
C ALA A 147 -10.07 4.95 9.46
N ARG A 148 -9.39 5.63 8.52
CA ARG A 148 -10.04 6.26 7.36
C ARG A 148 -10.74 5.26 6.45
N LEU A 149 -10.09 4.12 6.15
CA LEU A 149 -10.68 3.08 5.31
C LEU A 149 -11.88 2.41 5.99
N ARG A 150 -11.86 2.24 7.31
CA ARG A 150 -13.03 1.76 8.09
C ARG A 150 -14.18 2.76 8.05
N MET A 151 -13.90 4.06 8.09
CA MET A 151 -14.91 5.10 7.86
C MET A 151 -15.50 5.00 6.45
N MET A 152 -14.69 4.80 5.41
CA MET A 152 -15.17 4.62 4.03
C MET A 152 -16.00 3.33 3.86
N MET A 153 -15.69 2.29 4.62
CA MET A 153 -16.52 1.10 4.72
C MET A 153 -17.86 1.36 5.42
N GLY A 154 -18.00 2.46 6.16
CA GLY A 154 -19.18 2.79 6.97
C GLY A 154 -19.20 2.04 8.29
N TRP A 155 -18.03 1.58 8.77
CA TRP A 155 -17.94 0.79 9.99
C TRP A 155 -17.80 1.63 11.25
N GLU A 156 -17.30 2.86 11.11
CA GLU A 156 -17.11 3.86 12.16
C GLU A 156 -17.05 5.28 11.56
N ASP A 157 -16.94 6.30 12.40
CA ASP A 157 -16.79 7.70 11.97
C ASP A 157 -15.32 8.10 11.74
N ASP A 158 -15.07 9.39 11.46
CA ASP A 158 -13.74 9.91 11.12
C ASP A 158 -12.89 10.38 12.31
N SER A 159 -13.41 10.23 13.55
CA SER A 159 -12.79 10.82 14.75
C SER A 159 -11.39 10.27 15.04
N ALA A 160 -11.24 8.95 15.01
CA ALA A 160 -9.97 8.27 15.26
C ALA A 160 -8.89 8.64 14.23
N GLY A 161 -9.29 8.76 12.96
CA GLY A 161 -8.38 9.17 11.89
C GLY A 161 -7.75 10.53 12.15
N LYS A 162 -8.53 11.51 12.66
CA LYS A 162 -8.03 12.85 12.99
C LYS A 162 -6.96 12.80 14.08
N VAL A 163 -7.20 12.06 15.15
CA VAL A 163 -6.26 11.93 16.27
C VAL A 163 -4.95 11.26 15.84
N LEU A 164 -5.04 10.15 15.10
CA LEU A 164 -3.88 9.40 14.63
C LEU A 164 -3.02 10.22 13.65
N LEU A 165 -3.68 10.97 12.75
CA LEU A 165 -3.01 11.89 11.84
C LEU A 165 -2.30 13.00 12.59
N GLU A 166 -2.97 13.63 13.56
CA GLU A 166 -2.39 14.71 14.37
C GLU A 166 -1.15 14.24 15.14
N LYS A 167 -1.20 13.03 15.73
CA LYS A 167 -0.03 12.44 16.40
C LYS A 167 1.15 12.26 15.45
N MET A 168 0.89 11.72 14.26
CA MET A 168 1.94 11.52 13.24
C MET A 168 2.55 12.86 12.80
N LEU A 169 1.73 13.86 12.46
CA LEU A 169 2.21 15.17 12.02
C LEU A 169 2.97 15.90 13.12
N THR A 170 2.51 15.80 14.36
CA THR A 170 3.20 16.36 15.53
C THR A 170 4.59 15.74 15.69
N HIS A 171 4.71 14.42 15.52
CA HIS A 171 5.99 13.71 15.57
C HIS A 171 6.95 14.20 14.49
N TYR A 172 6.51 14.21 13.23
CA TYR A 172 7.34 14.67 12.10
C TYR A 172 7.78 16.12 12.29
N LYS A 173 6.87 17.00 12.71
CA LYS A 173 7.22 18.39 12.98
C LYS A 173 8.28 18.53 14.07
N LYS A 174 8.17 17.76 15.15
CA LYS A 174 9.07 17.84 16.30
C LYS A 174 10.48 17.37 15.99
N TYR A 175 10.63 16.23 15.32
CA TYR A 175 11.94 15.56 15.20
C TYR A 175 12.61 15.77 13.84
N SER A 176 11.86 16.07 12.79
CA SER A 176 12.40 16.09 11.43
C SER A 176 11.84 17.23 10.56
N GLY A 177 10.98 18.09 11.12
CA GLY A 177 10.28 19.16 10.39
C GLY A 177 11.20 20.20 9.75
N GLN A 178 12.34 20.51 10.39
CA GLN A 178 13.35 21.43 9.82
C GLN A 178 13.91 20.90 8.49
N PHE A 179 14.26 19.61 8.46
CA PHE A 179 14.88 18.97 7.30
C PHE A 179 13.83 18.46 6.30
N GLY A 180 12.62 18.21 6.78
CA GLY A 180 11.47 17.79 6.00
C GLY A 180 11.45 16.31 5.65
N PHE A 181 12.02 15.49 6.53
CA PHE A 181 12.05 14.03 6.41
C PHE A 181 11.20 13.39 7.50
N SER A 182 11.04 12.08 7.46
CA SER A 182 10.36 11.33 8.52
C SER A 182 11.40 10.62 9.40
N ASP A 183 11.27 10.76 10.71
CA ASP A 183 12.01 9.96 11.69
C ASP A 183 11.05 8.98 12.35
N GLU A 184 11.34 7.67 12.25
CA GLU A 184 10.55 6.59 12.86
C GLU A 184 10.78 6.47 14.38
N THR A 185 11.64 7.31 14.94
CA THR A 185 12.08 7.38 16.34
C THR A 185 11.96 8.82 16.87
N ASP A 186 12.38 9.05 18.12
CA ASP A 186 12.39 10.36 18.78
C ASP A 186 13.64 11.21 18.39
N GLY A 187 13.99 11.26 17.11
CA GLY A 187 15.08 12.09 16.59
C GLY A 187 16.46 11.41 16.54
N GLU A 188 16.52 10.13 16.90
CA GLU A 188 17.75 9.32 16.86
C GLU A 188 17.75 8.35 15.65
N GLY A 189 16.84 8.60 14.71
CA GLY A 189 16.61 7.74 13.58
C GLY A 189 17.77 7.82 12.60
N ARG A 190 18.03 6.71 11.94
CA ARG A 190 18.90 6.71 10.77
C ARG A 190 18.17 7.37 9.59
N PHE A 191 18.93 8.03 8.74
CA PHE A 191 18.44 8.46 7.45
C PHE A 191 18.43 7.28 6.47
N ASP A 192 17.24 6.83 6.07
CA ASP A 192 17.05 5.71 5.14
C ASP A 192 15.85 5.91 4.20
N ARG A 193 15.43 4.81 3.54
CA ARG A 193 14.29 4.80 2.61
C ARG A 193 13.03 5.39 3.21
N TYR A 194 12.71 5.03 4.45
CA TYR A 194 11.51 5.50 5.12
C TYR A 194 11.58 6.99 5.44
N SER A 195 12.78 7.55 5.60
CA SER A 195 12.96 8.98 5.83
C SER A 195 12.41 9.87 4.71
N ILE A 196 12.40 9.37 3.46
CA ILE A 196 11.85 10.10 2.31
C ILE A 196 10.57 9.48 1.75
N LEU A 197 10.31 8.19 2.00
CA LEU A 197 9.13 7.48 1.50
C LEU A 197 7.85 7.84 2.27
N LEU A 198 7.93 7.92 3.59
CA LEU A 198 6.72 8.01 4.44
C LEU A 198 5.88 9.26 4.14
N ILE A 199 6.51 10.36 3.71
CA ILE A 199 5.78 11.55 3.29
C ILE A 199 4.99 11.34 1.98
N ALA A 200 5.52 10.55 1.05
CA ALA A 200 4.80 10.19 -0.17
C ALA A 200 3.66 9.24 0.15
N GLU A 201 3.91 8.24 1.00
CA GLU A 201 2.86 7.31 1.45
C GLU A 201 1.71 8.08 2.11
N ILE A 202 1.96 8.98 3.07
CA ILE A 202 0.86 9.73 3.69
C ILE A 202 0.11 10.60 2.67
N CYS A 203 0.80 11.22 1.71
CA CYS A 203 0.13 11.97 0.64
C CYS A 203 -0.76 11.06 -0.21
N GLU A 204 -0.31 9.85 -0.52
CA GLU A 204 -1.10 8.86 -1.24
C GLU A 204 -2.29 8.35 -0.40
N ARG A 205 -2.13 8.15 0.90
CA ARG A 205 -3.24 7.80 1.81
C ARG A 205 -4.34 8.88 1.86
N PHE A 206 -3.96 10.15 1.77
CA PHE A 206 -4.94 11.24 1.64
C PHE A 206 -5.73 11.06 0.35
N LEU A 207 -5.04 10.88 -0.78
CA LEU A 207 -5.66 10.70 -2.09
C LEU A 207 -6.58 9.46 -2.14
N GLU A 208 -6.09 8.33 -1.65
CA GLU A 208 -6.83 7.06 -1.59
C GLU A 208 -8.14 7.21 -0.79
N THR A 209 -8.13 8.08 0.23
CA THR A 209 -9.28 8.31 1.10
C THR A 209 -10.11 9.54 0.74
N GLY A 210 -9.91 10.08 -0.48
CA GLY A 210 -10.66 11.22 -1.03
C GLY A 210 -10.33 12.57 -0.41
N LEU A 211 -9.22 12.68 0.33
CA LEU A 211 -8.70 13.92 0.89
C LEU A 211 -7.65 14.53 -0.03
N GLN A 212 -7.37 15.82 0.19
CA GLN A 212 -6.27 16.52 -0.47
C GLN A 212 -5.14 16.74 0.53
N PRO A 213 -3.89 16.37 0.21
CA PRO A 213 -2.74 16.71 1.03
C PRO A 213 -2.64 18.23 1.22
N THR A 214 -2.26 18.66 2.42
CA THR A 214 -2.03 20.08 2.74
C THR A 214 -0.83 20.62 1.99
N ASP A 215 -0.73 21.96 1.88
CA ASP A 215 0.45 22.58 1.25
C ASP A 215 1.74 22.31 2.01
N GLU A 216 1.66 22.16 3.34
CA GLU A 216 2.78 21.71 4.17
C GLU A 216 3.26 20.31 3.75
N LEU A 217 2.34 19.33 3.62
CA LEU A 217 2.66 17.99 3.17
C LEU A 217 3.24 17.98 1.76
N LYS A 218 2.70 18.80 0.85
CA LYS A 218 3.25 18.96 -0.51
C LYS A 218 4.66 19.56 -0.50
N GLY A 219 4.92 20.51 0.39
CA GLY A 219 6.26 21.08 0.60
C GLY A 219 7.27 20.05 1.11
N LEU A 220 6.86 19.17 2.02
CA LEU A 220 7.68 18.04 2.47
C LEU A 220 7.89 17.00 1.36
N LEU A 221 6.84 16.69 0.60
CA LEU A 221 6.92 15.80 -0.55
C LEU A 221 7.89 16.32 -1.62
N ARG A 222 7.94 17.65 -1.85
CA ARG A 222 8.92 18.27 -2.76
C ARG A 222 10.35 17.95 -2.34
N LYS A 223 10.67 18.04 -1.04
CA LYS A 223 12.01 17.73 -0.52
C LYS A 223 12.37 16.25 -0.72
N ALA A 224 11.41 15.34 -0.53
CA ALA A 224 11.61 13.93 -0.82
C ALA A 224 11.83 13.68 -2.32
N ALA A 225 11.06 14.38 -3.18
CA ALA A 225 11.19 14.30 -4.63
C ALA A 225 12.55 14.82 -5.12
N ASP A 226 13.09 15.88 -4.51
CA ASP A 226 14.43 16.40 -4.83
C ASP A 226 15.49 15.32 -4.62
N ILE A 227 15.43 14.60 -3.50
CA ILE A 227 16.36 13.50 -3.25
C ILE A 227 16.15 12.38 -4.26
N ALA A 228 14.90 11.97 -4.48
CA ALA A 228 14.58 10.90 -5.43
C ALA A 228 15.11 11.19 -6.84
N LEU A 229 14.96 12.43 -7.32
CA LEU A 229 15.47 12.86 -8.63
C LEU A 229 17.01 12.91 -8.67
N ASN A 230 17.66 13.34 -7.58
CA ASN A 230 19.12 13.40 -7.51
C ASN A 230 19.80 12.02 -7.47
N VAL A 231 19.13 11.01 -6.91
CA VAL A 231 19.67 9.63 -6.87
C VAL A 231 19.21 8.77 -8.05
N ALA A 232 18.17 9.20 -8.77
CA ALA A 232 17.71 8.51 -9.96
C ALA A 232 18.77 8.55 -11.08
N ASN A 233 18.79 7.51 -11.91
CA ASN A 233 19.66 7.44 -13.08
C ASN A 233 18.92 6.88 -14.29
N THR A 234 19.59 6.93 -15.44
CA THR A 234 19.03 6.51 -16.72
C THR A 234 18.81 5.00 -16.84
N ALA A 235 19.48 4.18 -16.02
CA ALA A 235 19.24 2.73 -15.99
C ALA A 235 17.96 2.38 -15.23
N GLY A 236 17.46 3.28 -14.38
CA GLY A 236 16.38 2.98 -13.43
C GLY A 236 16.90 2.27 -12.18
N ASP A 237 18.21 2.19 -12.01
CA ASP A 237 18.82 1.56 -10.84
C ASP A 237 18.77 2.53 -9.66
N GLY A 238 18.79 1.98 -8.47
CA GLY A 238 19.47 2.67 -7.38
C GLY A 238 18.57 3.14 -6.27
N PHE A 239 18.89 2.57 -5.10
CA PHE A 239 18.68 3.15 -3.80
C PHE A 239 20.06 3.13 -3.15
N SER A 240 20.71 4.28 -3.00
CA SER A 240 22.17 4.37 -2.74
C SER A 240 22.55 4.61 -1.27
N PHE A 241 21.57 4.64 -0.37
CA PHE A 241 21.78 4.90 1.05
C PHE A 241 20.82 4.06 1.90
N GLY A 242 21.04 3.98 3.21
CA GLY A 242 20.18 3.23 4.12
C GLY A 242 20.30 1.71 4.00
N ARG A 243 19.31 0.97 4.55
CA ARG A 243 19.37 -0.50 4.70
C ARG A 243 18.61 -1.27 3.62
N SER A 244 17.77 -0.61 2.85
CA SER A 244 16.91 -1.23 1.83
C SER A 244 17.54 -1.08 0.44
N LEU A 245 18.80 -1.51 0.32
CA LEU A 245 19.55 -1.49 -0.93
C LEU A 245 19.04 -2.60 -1.86
N GLY A 246 19.03 -2.34 -3.17
CA GLY A 246 18.62 -3.30 -4.20
C GLY A 246 17.26 -2.98 -4.83
N PRO A 247 16.73 -3.88 -5.68
CA PRO A 247 15.55 -3.61 -6.51
C PRO A 247 14.33 -3.15 -5.69
N TYR A 248 14.10 -3.75 -4.52
CA TYR A 248 13.00 -3.35 -3.64
C TYR A 248 13.11 -1.92 -3.08
N GLY A 249 14.30 -1.34 -3.04
CA GLY A 249 14.48 0.08 -2.71
C GLY A 249 13.88 1.01 -3.77
N GLU A 250 13.88 0.59 -5.04
CA GLU A 250 13.47 1.41 -6.18
C GLU A 250 11.96 1.69 -6.17
N THR A 251 11.16 0.79 -5.61
CA THR A 251 9.72 0.99 -5.46
C THR A 251 9.38 2.20 -4.60
N ALA A 252 10.24 2.57 -3.65
CA ALA A 252 10.06 3.78 -2.87
C ALA A 252 10.25 5.05 -3.71
N LEU A 253 11.22 5.05 -4.64
CA LEU A 253 11.41 6.16 -5.55
C LEU A 253 10.25 6.25 -6.55
N VAL A 254 9.75 5.11 -7.03
CA VAL A 254 8.55 5.05 -7.87
C VAL A 254 7.36 5.67 -7.14
N GLU A 255 7.12 5.30 -5.88
CA GLU A 255 6.06 5.88 -5.04
C GLU A 255 6.22 7.40 -4.91
N ILE A 256 7.38 7.87 -4.43
CA ILE A 256 7.66 9.31 -4.26
C ILE A 256 7.44 10.09 -5.55
N LEU A 257 8.02 9.63 -6.65
CA LEU A 257 7.98 10.35 -7.93
C LEU A 257 6.57 10.32 -8.55
N SER A 258 5.84 9.20 -8.42
CA SER A 258 4.48 9.07 -8.96
C SER A 258 3.48 9.97 -8.21
N VAL A 259 3.52 9.97 -6.87
CA VAL A 259 2.68 10.82 -6.03
C VAL A 259 3.02 12.30 -6.26
N SER A 260 4.30 12.63 -6.34
CA SER A 260 4.77 14.01 -6.64
C SER A 260 4.31 14.49 -8.02
N ALA A 261 4.37 13.63 -9.03
CA ALA A 261 3.89 13.94 -10.37
C ALA A 261 2.37 14.17 -10.39
N TYR A 262 1.61 13.30 -9.71
CA TYR A 262 0.15 13.38 -9.61
C TYR A 262 -0.30 14.67 -8.92
N LEU A 263 0.34 15.04 -7.81
CA LEU A 263 0.03 16.25 -7.03
C LEU A 263 0.58 17.55 -7.63
N ASN A 264 1.20 17.48 -8.82
CA ASN A 264 1.85 18.62 -9.49
C ASN A 264 2.94 19.30 -8.64
N VAL A 265 3.64 18.52 -7.81
CA VAL A 265 4.80 18.97 -7.04
C VAL A 265 6.06 19.01 -7.93
N LEU A 266 6.07 18.22 -9.00
CA LEU A 266 7.11 18.22 -10.02
C LEU A 266 6.83 19.23 -11.13
N THR A 267 7.88 19.86 -11.65
CA THR A 267 7.84 20.64 -12.90
C THR A 267 7.54 19.74 -14.10
N PRO A 268 7.13 20.30 -15.27
CA PRO A 268 6.89 19.51 -16.47
C PRO A 268 8.10 18.67 -16.91
N GLU A 269 9.32 19.19 -16.77
CA GLU A 269 10.55 18.46 -17.11
C GLU A 269 10.82 17.32 -16.11
N GLU A 270 10.73 17.59 -14.81
CA GLU A 270 10.92 16.58 -13.78
C GLU A 270 9.91 15.42 -13.89
N LYS A 271 8.67 15.70 -14.33
CA LYS A 271 7.69 14.65 -14.62
C LYS A 271 8.17 13.71 -15.72
N GLN A 272 8.87 14.21 -16.75
CA GLN A 272 9.44 13.35 -17.78
C GLN A 272 10.49 12.40 -17.20
N TYR A 273 11.38 12.91 -16.34
CA TYR A 273 12.36 12.09 -15.63
C TYR A 273 11.69 11.05 -14.73
N ALA A 274 10.70 11.46 -13.94
CA ALA A 274 9.91 10.57 -13.09
C ALA A 274 9.26 9.43 -13.89
N TYR A 275 8.56 9.74 -14.98
CA TYR A 275 7.88 8.72 -15.79
C TYR A 275 8.86 7.79 -16.52
N ALA A 276 10.01 8.32 -16.96
CA ALA A 276 11.04 7.52 -17.60
C ALA A 276 11.73 6.58 -16.59
N PHE A 277 12.02 7.06 -15.38
CA PHE A 277 12.58 6.24 -14.29
C PHE A 277 11.58 5.14 -13.88
N SER A 278 10.35 5.51 -13.52
CA SER A 278 9.32 4.56 -13.08
C SER A 278 8.97 3.52 -14.14
N SER A 279 9.00 3.88 -15.42
CA SER A 279 8.79 2.91 -16.51
C SER A 279 9.90 1.86 -16.60
N ARG A 280 11.15 2.22 -16.31
CA ARG A 280 12.29 1.28 -16.34
C ARG A 280 12.27 0.35 -15.14
N VAL A 281 12.00 0.88 -13.95
CA VAL A 281 11.80 0.06 -12.75
C VAL A 281 10.67 -0.95 -12.99
N ALA A 282 9.52 -0.49 -13.50
CA ALA A 282 8.39 -1.38 -13.80
C ALA A 282 8.76 -2.47 -14.82
N ALA A 283 9.53 -2.14 -15.87
CA ALA A 283 9.96 -3.14 -16.86
C ALA A 283 10.84 -4.22 -16.22
N ARG A 284 11.82 -3.82 -15.43
CA ARG A 284 12.73 -4.74 -14.75
C ARG A 284 12.03 -5.72 -13.82
N TYR A 285 11.03 -5.25 -13.09
CA TYR A 285 10.24 -6.09 -12.19
C TYR A 285 9.44 -7.18 -12.90
N MET A 286 9.22 -7.06 -14.22
CA MET A 286 8.55 -8.12 -14.99
C MET A 286 9.48 -9.25 -15.43
N ASP A 287 10.80 -8.99 -15.46
CA ASP A 287 11.82 -9.90 -15.99
C ASP A 287 12.74 -10.46 -14.89
N PHE A 288 12.41 -10.27 -13.61
CA PHE A 288 13.23 -10.68 -12.47
C PHE A 288 13.10 -12.16 -12.12
#